data_AF-A0A813E0A4-F1
#
_entry.id   AF-A0A813E0A4-F1
#
_cell.length_a   1.000
_cell.length_b   1.000
_cell.length_c   1.000
_cell.angle_alpha   90.00
_cell.angle_beta   90.00
_cell.angle_gamma   90.00
#
_symmetry.space_group_name_H-M   'P 1'
#
loop_
_entity.id
_entity.type
_entity.pdbx_description
1 polymer ?
#
loop_
_entity_poly.entity_id
_entity_poly.type
_entity_poly.pdbx_seq_one_letter_code
_entity_poly.pdbx_strand_id
1 'polypeptide(L)'
;MTLYHQTSKAAGAMILKSGFQPGRSGYCGGGIYFATSPEATGRKAIGPDSQKGFILKATVRLGKVKQMGSQCDRSMSGGQLKGLGFDSIHFNPGDGDEYVVYSSSHVISISPYR
;
A
#
# COMPACT_ATOMS: atom_id res chain seq x y z
N MET A 1 8.56 -6.52 -6.68
CA MET A 1 8.01 -7.45 -5.67
C MET A 1 6.52 -7.65 -5.94
N THR A 2 5.99 -8.85 -5.69
CA THR A 2 4.55 -9.12 -5.75
C THR A 2 3.93 -8.80 -4.41
N LEU A 3 2.93 -7.92 -4.37
CA LEU A 3 2.25 -7.47 -3.17
C LEU A 3 0.74 -7.42 -3.37
N TYR A 4 -0.01 -7.21 -2.28
CA TYR A 4 -1.47 -7.33 -2.27
C TYR A 4 -2.13 -6.12 -1.63
N HIS A 5 -3.25 -5.69 -2.20
CA HIS A 5 -4.07 -4.61 -1.66
C HIS A 5 -5.53 -5.05 -1.65
N GLN A 6 -6.19 -4.93 -0.51
CA GLN A 6 -7.61 -5.26 -0.39
C GLN A 6 -8.45 -4.00 -0.30
N THR A 7 -9.53 -3.99 -1.07
CA THR A 7 -10.46 -2.86 -1.15
C THR A 7 -11.86 -3.37 -1.53
N SER A 8 -12.78 -2.45 -1.81
CA SER A 8 -14.12 -2.79 -2.29
C SER A 8 -14.09 -3.26 -3.74
N LYS A 9 -15.13 -3.98 -4.18
CA LYS A 9 -15.29 -4.34 -5.60
C LYS A 9 -15.33 -3.10 -6.51
N ALA A 10 -16.02 -2.04 -6.09
CA ALA A 10 -16.12 -0.80 -6.87
C ALA A 10 -14.77 -0.07 -6.98
N ALA A 11 -14.06 0.09 -5.86
CA ALA A 11 -12.73 0.69 -5.85
C ALA A 11 -11.71 -0.17 -6.61
N GLY A 12 -11.78 -1.50 -6.45
CA GLY A 12 -10.95 -2.45 -7.19
C GLY A 12 -11.15 -2.33 -8.70
N ALA A 13 -12.39 -2.25 -9.17
CA ALA A 13 -12.70 -2.03 -10.58
C ALA A 13 -12.16 -0.68 -11.10
N MET A 14 -12.24 0.38 -10.30
CA MET A 14 -11.64 1.67 -10.65
C MET A 14 -10.12 1.58 -10.75
N ILE A 15 -9.46 0.96 -9.76
CA ILE A 15 -8.00 0.77 -9.76
C ILE A 15 -7.52 -0.05 -10.96
N LEU A 16 -8.27 -1.09 -11.37
CA LEU A 16 -7.95 -1.86 -12.57
C LEU A 16 -8.03 -1.01 -13.85
N LYS A 17 -8.91 0.00 -13.88
CA LYS A 17 -9.10 0.89 -15.04
C LYS A 17 -8.11 2.05 -15.07
N SER A 18 -7.83 2.67 -13.92
CA SER A 18 -7.07 3.94 -13.83
C SER A 18 -5.74 3.83 -13.09
N GLY A 19 -5.39 2.66 -12.55
CA GLY A 19 -4.27 2.48 -11.64
C GLY A 19 -4.58 2.93 -10.21
N PHE A 20 -3.63 2.69 -9.31
CA PHE A 20 -3.71 3.15 -7.92
C PHE A 20 -3.57 4.68 -7.83
N GLN A 21 -4.11 5.25 -6.76
CA GLN A 21 -3.84 6.63 -6.37
C GLN A 21 -3.43 6.65 -4.88
N PRO A 22 -2.47 7.50 -4.47
CA PRO A 22 -2.15 7.66 -3.06
C PRO A 22 -3.38 8.08 -2.26
N GLY A 23 -3.53 7.50 -1.07
CA GLY A 23 -4.55 7.91 -0.11
C GLY A 23 -4.24 9.27 0.51
N ARG A 24 -5.12 9.73 1.41
CA ARG A 24 -4.92 11.00 2.14
C ARG A 24 -4.25 10.83 3.50
N SER A 25 -4.30 9.63 4.07
CA SER A 25 -3.82 9.32 5.43
C SER A 25 -3.42 7.85 5.55
N GLY A 26 -2.73 7.53 6.65
CA GLY A 26 -2.31 6.17 7.01
C GLY A 26 -1.17 6.22 8.04
N TYR A 27 -0.64 5.06 8.43
CA TYR A 27 0.47 4.97 9.39
C TYR A 27 1.70 5.77 8.93
N CYS A 28 2.00 5.71 7.64
CA CYS A 28 3.06 6.45 6.98
C CYS A 28 2.48 7.62 6.16
N GLY A 29 1.37 8.23 6.56
CA GLY A 29 0.73 9.30 5.78
C GLY A 29 0.03 8.82 4.49
N GLY A 30 -0.23 9.76 3.58
CA GLY A 30 -1.05 9.55 2.38
C GLY A 30 -0.36 8.78 1.24
N GLY A 31 -0.14 7.48 1.46
CA GLY A 31 0.51 6.58 0.49
C GLY A 31 -0.44 5.51 -0.09
N ILE A 32 0.14 4.62 -0.90
CA ILE A 32 -0.48 3.39 -1.38
C ILE A 32 0.12 2.23 -0.58
N TYR A 33 -0.72 1.53 0.16
CA TYR A 33 -0.32 0.49 1.10
C TYR A 33 -0.52 -0.89 0.51
N PHE A 34 0.46 -1.76 0.69
CA PHE A 34 0.40 -3.13 0.22
C PHE A 34 0.87 -4.10 1.31
N ALA A 35 0.13 -5.20 1.48
CA ALA A 35 0.53 -6.33 2.30
C ALA A 35 1.42 -7.30 1.51
N THR A 36 2.21 -8.10 2.23
CA THR A 36 3.09 -9.12 1.64
C THR A 36 2.36 -10.42 1.26
N SER A 37 1.16 -10.65 1.80
CA SER A 37 0.30 -11.78 1.43
C SER A 37 -1.18 -11.38 1.33
N PRO A 38 -2.01 -12.12 0.57
CA PRO A 38 -3.45 -11.92 0.53
C PRO A 38 -4.12 -12.14 1.89
N GLU A 39 -3.63 -13.06 2.71
CA GLU A 39 -4.20 -13.34 4.02
C GLU A 39 -3.92 -12.18 4.99
N ALA A 40 -2.77 -11.53 4.85
CA ALA A 40 -2.40 -10.35 5.63
C ALA A 40 -3.29 -9.14 5.34
N THR A 41 -3.92 -9.04 4.15
CA THR A 41 -4.87 -7.94 3.88
C THR A 41 -6.16 -8.06 4.68
N GLY A 42 -6.55 -9.27 5.09
CA GLY A 42 -7.79 -9.53 5.82
C GLY A 42 -7.82 -8.96 7.24
N ARG A 43 -6.66 -8.91 7.91
CA ARG A 43 -6.48 -8.39 9.28
C ARG A 43 -6.32 -6.87 9.34
N LYS A 44 -5.96 -6.23 8.23
CA LYS A 44 -5.66 -4.79 8.16
C LYS A 44 -6.88 -3.91 7.82
N ALA A 45 -7.90 -4.50 7.22
CA ALA A 45 -9.13 -3.82 6.82
C ALA A 45 -10.16 -3.73 7.98
N ILE A 46 -9.83 -3.04 9.08
CA ILE A 46 -10.71 -2.91 10.29
C ILE A 46 -11.19 -1.46 10.50
N GLY A 47 -11.56 -0.76 9.43
CA GLY A 47 -12.27 0.52 9.50
C GLY A 47 -13.77 0.36 9.17
N PRO A 48 -14.65 1.27 9.62
CA PRO A 48 -16.06 1.29 9.20
C PRO A 48 -16.22 1.42 7.67
N ASP A 49 -15.24 2.04 7.00
CA ASP A 49 -15.16 2.16 5.53
C ASP A 49 -14.33 1.03 4.87
N SER A 50 -13.82 0.08 5.66
CA SER A 50 -13.05 -1.06 5.14
C SER A 50 -13.97 -2.07 4.47
N GLN A 51 -14.31 -1.76 3.23
CA GLN A 51 -15.02 -2.67 2.34
C GLN A 51 -14.07 -3.80 1.94
N LYS A 52 -14.33 -5.01 2.46
CA LYS A 52 -13.58 -6.24 2.15
C LYS A 52 -14.17 -6.95 0.92
N GLY A 53 -13.41 -7.88 0.36
CA GLY A 53 -13.93 -8.81 -0.65
C GLY A 53 -13.45 -8.59 -2.08
N PHE A 54 -12.51 -7.67 -2.31
CA PHE A 54 -11.76 -7.60 -3.57
C PHE A 54 -10.27 -7.38 -3.30
N ILE A 55 -9.46 -8.37 -3.65
CA ILE A 55 -8.00 -8.30 -3.48
C ILE A 55 -7.38 -8.05 -4.86
N LEU A 56 -6.47 -7.09 -4.92
CA LEU A 56 -5.64 -6.79 -6.06
C LEU A 56 -4.23 -7.34 -5.80
N LYS A 57 -3.71 -8.08 -6.78
CA LYS A 57 -2.30 -8.46 -6.86
C LYS A 57 -1.57 -7.43 -7.71
N ALA A 58 -0.48 -6.87 -7.17
CA ALA A 58 0.31 -5.87 -7.85
C ALA A 58 1.79 -6.26 -7.92
N THR A 59 2.44 -5.98 -9.05
CA THR A 59 3.91 -5.96 -9.11
C THR A 59 4.38 -4.54 -8.83
N VAL A 60 5.12 -4.34 -7.74
CA VAL A 60 5.57 -3.02 -7.28
C VAL A 60 7.09 -2.93 -7.32
N ARG A 61 7.60 -1.83 -7.87
CA ARG A 61 9.01 -1.42 -7.85
C ARG A 61 9.29 -0.65 -6.56
N LEU A 62 9.90 -1.34 -5.60
CA LEU A 62 10.16 -0.78 -4.27
C LEU A 62 11.42 0.11 -4.22
N GLY A 63 12.39 -0.10 -5.11
CA GLY A 63 13.63 0.67 -5.10
C GLY A 63 14.36 0.56 -3.76
N LYS A 64 14.90 1.68 -3.28
CA LYS A 64 15.54 1.76 -1.96
C LYS A 64 14.49 1.91 -0.86
N VAL A 65 14.40 0.89 0.00
CA VAL A 65 13.36 0.80 1.04
C VAL A 65 13.82 1.42 2.35
N LYS A 66 13.04 2.34 2.90
CA LYS A 66 13.22 2.88 4.26
C LYS A 66 12.52 1.97 5.27
N GLN A 67 13.26 1.48 6.25
CA GLN A 67 12.70 0.75 7.39
C GLN A 67 12.14 1.74 8.40
N MET A 68 10.90 1.53 8.83
CA MET A 68 10.22 2.36 9.83
C MET A 68 9.71 1.48 10.98
N GLY A 69 9.59 2.06 12.17
CA GLY A 69 8.99 1.38 13.33
C GLY A 69 7.49 1.12 13.14
N SER A 70 6.89 0.39 14.08
CA SER A 70 5.48 -0.04 14.02
C SER A 70 4.46 1.10 13.95
N GLN A 71 4.80 2.29 14.45
CA GLN A 71 3.95 3.47 14.36
C GLN A 71 4.20 4.32 13.11
N CYS A 72 5.26 4.02 12.36
CA CYS A 72 5.76 4.81 11.24
C CYS A 72 5.78 6.33 11.56
N ASP A 73 5.45 7.18 10.59
CA ASP A 73 5.25 8.62 10.76
C ASP A 73 4.04 9.04 9.93
N ARG A 74 2.95 9.43 10.61
CA ARG A 74 1.68 9.80 9.97
C ARG A 74 1.78 11.06 9.12
N SER A 75 2.81 11.87 9.31
CA SER A 75 3.08 13.08 8.53
C SER A 75 3.93 12.80 7.28
N MET A 76 4.42 11.57 7.11
CA MET A 76 5.32 11.22 6.01
C MET A 76 4.66 11.41 4.65
N SER A 77 5.44 11.95 3.71
CA SER A 77 5.05 12.21 2.33
C SER A 77 6.10 11.70 1.35
N GLY A 78 5.71 11.56 0.08
CA GLY A 78 6.63 11.18 -0.99
C GLY A 78 7.81 12.16 -1.15
N GLY A 79 7.58 13.46 -0.92
CA GLY A 79 8.63 14.47 -0.98
C GLY A 79 9.68 14.29 0.13
N GLN A 80 9.23 14.06 1.38
CA GLN A 80 10.15 13.76 2.49
C GLN A 80 10.91 12.45 2.26
N LEU A 81 10.21 11.39 1.84
CA LEU A 81 10.85 10.09 1.58
C LEU A 81 11.93 10.20 0.50
N LYS A 82 11.63 10.91 -0.59
CA LYS A 82 12.58 11.18 -1.67
C LYS A 82 13.77 12.03 -1.19
N GLY A 83 13.53 13.05 -0.36
CA GLY A 83 14.58 13.87 0.25
C GLY A 83 15.52 13.06 1.15
N LEU A 84 15.03 11.98 1.76
CA LEU A 84 15.84 11.02 2.51
C LEU A 84 16.56 10.00 1.60
N GLY A 85 16.36 10.05 0.29
CA GLY A 85 16.97 9.16 -0.69
C GLY A 85 16.38 7.74 -0.68
N PHE A 86 15.08 7.60 -0.42
CA PHE A 86 14.34 6.34 -0.47
C PHE A 86 13.15 6.41 -1.43
N ASP A 87 12.71 5.25 -1.90
CA ASP A 87 11.67 5.08 -2.91
C ASP A 87 10.38 4.48 -2.32
N SER A 88 10.50 3.67 -1.27
CA SER A 88 9.36 3.09 -0.55
C SER A 88 9.64 2.96 0.94
N ILE A 89 8.60 2.68 1.70
CA ILE A 89 8.70 2.35 3.14
C ILE A 89 8.36 0.88 3.34
N HIS A 90 9.00 0.27 4.33
CA HIS A 90 8.59 -0.99 4.95
C HIS A 90 8.36 -0.75 6.44
N PHE A 91 7.24 -1.25 6.96
CA PHE A 91 6.91 -1.20 8.38
C PHE A 91 5.97 -2.37 8.75
N ASN A 92 5.86 -2.67 10.04
CA ASN A 92 4.95 -3.69 10.55
C ASN A 92 4.25 -3.15 11.82
N PRO A 93 2.95 -2.83 11.75
CA PRO A 93 2.21 -2.28 12.89
C PRO A 93 1.78 -3.35 13.92
N GLY A 94 2.16 -4.61 13.73
CA GLY A 94 1.86 -5.73 14.63
C GLY A 94 0.94 -6.80 14.02
N ASP A 95 0.42 -6.59 12.82
CA ASP A 95 -0.50 -7.50 12.12
C ASP A 95 0.01 -7.92 10.72
N GLY A 96 1.31 -7.74 10.47
CA GLY A 96 2.01 -8.19 9.27
C GLY A 96 2.73 -7.07 8.53
N ASP A 97 3.70 -7.45 7.72
CA ASP A 97 4.54 -6.53 6.97
C ASP A 97 3.76 -5.77 5.89
N GLU A 98 4.06 -4.47 5.77
CA GLU A 98 3.49 -3.59 4.78
C GLU A 98 4.56 -2.79 4.05
N TYR A 99 4.30 -2.55 2.77
CA TYR A 99 5.07 -1.65 1.93
C TYR A 99 4.22 -0.47 1.51
N VAL A 100 4.82 0.72 1.52
CA VAL A 100 4.17 1.97 1.13
C VAL A 100 4.94 2.66 0.02
N VAL A 101 4.23 3.06 -1.04
CA VAL A 101 4.75 3.93 -2.10
C VAL A 101 3.86 5.16 -2.24
N TYR A 102 4.43 6.30 -2.63
CA TYR A 102 3.70 7.58 -2.72
C TYR A 102 3.35 7.97 -4.17
N SER A 103 3.64 7.11 -5.14
CA SER A 103 3.31 7.33 -6.54
C SER A 103 2.90 6.01 -7.21
N SER A 104 1.86 6.08 -8.04
CA SER A 104 1.39 4.96 -8.85
C SER A 104 2.41 4.48 -9.88
N SER A 105 3.41 5.32 -10.22
CA SER A 105 4.52 4.95 -11.12
C SER A 105 5.40 3.80 -10.58
N HIS A 106 5.30 3.50 -9.28
CA HIS A 106 5.95 2.34 -8.68
C HIS A 106 5.18 1.05 -8.96
N VAL A 107 3.90 1.12 -9.33
CA VAL A 107 3.07 -0.04 -9.63
C VAL A 107 3.23 -0.39 -11.12
N ILE A 108 3.87 -1.53 -11.38
CA ILE A 108 4.20 -2.00 -12.75
C ILE A 108 2.99 -2.68 -13.39
N SER A 109 2.28 -3.51 -12.63
CA SER A 109 1.10 -4.22 -13.11
C SER A 109 0.12 -4.50 -11.98
N ILE A 110 -1.16 -4.66 -12.34
CA ILE A 110 -2.27 -4.91 -11.42
C ILE A 110 -3.14 -6.00 -12.04
N SER A 111 -3.61 -6.92 -11.21
CA SER A 111 -4.57 -7.95 -11.60
C SER A 111 -5.48 -8.28 -10.41
N PRO A 112 -6.72 -8.74 -10.65
CA PRO A 112 -7.52 -9.35 -9.60
C PRO A 112 -6.79 -10.54 -8.98
N TYR A 113 -6.84 -10.67 -7.66
CA TYR A 113 -6.44 -11.88 -6.95
C TYR A 113 -7.70 -12.69 -6.63
N ARG A 114 -7.71 -13.93 -7.14
CA ARG A 114 -8.74 -14.99 -7.04
C ARG A 114 -10.00 -14.66 -6.25
#